data_AF-A5BVD5-F1
#
_entry.id   AF-A5BVD5-F1
#
_cell.length_a   1.000
_cell.length_b   1.000
_cell.length_c   1.000
_cell.angle_alpha   90.00
_cell.angle_beta   90.00
_cell.angle_gamma   90.00
#
_symmetry.space_group_name_H-M   'P 1'
#
loop_
_entity.id
_entity.type
_entity.pdbx_description
1 polymer ?
#
loop_
_entity_poly.entity_id
_entity_poly.type
_entity_poly.pdbx_seq_one_letter_code
_entity_poly.pdbx_strand_id
1 'polypeptide(L)'
;MDFKRVVKEKNALAERLKSAEAARKRFDEELKRYATENVTREEIRQSLEDEVRRLTQTVGQTEGEKREKEEQVARCEAYIDGMESKLQACQQYIHTLEASLQEEMSRHAPLYGAGLEALSMKELETLARIHEEGLRQIHAIQQHKGSPAGSPLVSPHTLQHSHGLYPPAPPPMAVGLPPSLIPNGVGIHSNGHVNGAVGSWFNHN
;
A
#
# COMPACT_ATOMS: atom_id res chain seq x y z
N MET A 1 -36.67 108.49 -12.00
CA MET A 1 -35.81 107.85 -10.96
C MET A 1 -35.49 106.39 -11.32
N ASP A 2 -35.87 105.93 -12.51
CA ASP A 2 -36.05 104.51 -12.81
C ASP A 2 -34.79 103.86 -13.38
N PHE A 3 -34.00 104.62 -14.14
CA PHE A 3 -32.76 104.12 -14.75
C PHE A 3 -31.71 103.66 -13.72
N LYS A 4 -31.49 104.43 -12.64
CA LYS A 4 -30.50 104.09 -11.59
C LYS A 4 -30.89 102.83 -10.80
N ARG A 5 -32.20 102.58 -10.65
CA ARG A 5 -32.74 101.38 -10.00
C ARG A 5 -32.52 100.16 -10.89
N VAL A 6 -32.89 100.27 -12.17
CA VAL A 6 -32.71 99.21 -13.17
C VAL A 6 -31.23 98.80 -13.31
N VAL A 7 -30.30 99.75 -13.29
CA VAL A 7 -28.85 99.44 -13.33
C VAL A 7 -28.39 98.65 -12.10
N LYS A 8 -28.89 98.98 -10.91
CA LYS A 8 -28.56 98.23 -9.67
C LYS A 8 -29.13 96.81 -9.70
N GLU A 9 -30.37 96.66 -10.15
CA GLU A 9 -31.02 95.36 -10.30
C GLU A 9 -30.32 94.49 -11.35
N LYS A 10 -29.92 95.06 -12.49
CA LYS A 10 -29.10 94.39 -13.50
C LYS A 10 -27.78 93.89 -12.91
N ASN A 11 -27.06 94.73 -12.17
CA ASN A 11 -25.78 94.35 -11.57
C ASN A 11 -25.96 93.26 -10.50
N ALA A 12 -27.00 93.36 -9.67
CA ALA A 12 -27.33 92.33 -8.69
C ALA A 12 -27.68 90.99 -9.38
N LEU A 13 -28.40 91.03 -10.49
CA LEU A 13 -28.73 89.84 -11.28
C LEU A 13 -27.48 89.23 -11.93
N ALA A 14 -26.58 90.06 -12.45
CA ALA A 14 -25.32 89.59 -13.04
C ALA A 14 -24.44 88.86 -12.03
N GLU A 15 -24.30 89.39 -10.81
CA GLU A 15 -23.53 88.72 -9.75
C GLU A 15 -24.20 87.42 -9.26
N ARG A 16 -25.54 87.37 -9.20
CA ARG A 16 -26.27 86.13 -8.91
C ARG A 16 -26.06 85.09 -10.01
N LEU A 17 -26.14 85.49 -11.28
CA LEU A 17 -25.91 84.60 -12.42
C LEU A 17 -24.48 84.03 -12.37
N LYS A 18 -23.48 84.89 -12.18
CA LYS A 18 -22.07 84.48 -12.03
C LYS A 18 -21.86 83.49 -10.89
N SER A 19 -22.52 83.73 -9.74
CA SER A 19 -22.46 82.84 -8.58
C SER A 19 -23.13 81.48 -8.87
N ALA A 20 -24.28 81.49 -9.54
CA ALA A 20 -25.00 80.27 -9.92
C ALA A 20 -24.22 79.45 -10.96
N GLU A 21 -23.58 80.10 -11.93
CA GLU A 21 -22.72 79.44 -12.93
C GLU A 21 -21.48 78.83 -12.29
N ALA A 22 -20.85 79.52 -11.33
CA ALA A 22 -19.74 78.99 -10.55
C ALA A 22 -20.15 77.77 -9.71
N ALA A 23 -21.33 77.80 -9.09
CA ALA A 23 -21.87 76.66 -8.35
C ALA A 23 -22.17 75.47 -9.28
N ARG A 24 -22.82 75.71 -10.44
CA ARG A 24 -23.08 74.69 -11.46
C ARG A 24 -21.79 74.00 -11.90
N LYS A 25 -20.75 74.78 -12.21
CA LYS A 25 -19.45 74.23 -12.63
C LYS A 25 -18.83 73.31 -11.57
N ARG A 26 -18.92 73.66 -10.28
CA ARG A 26 -18.44 72.79 -9.19
C ARG A 26 -19.22 71.49 -9.09
N PHE A 27 -20.55 71.54 -9.22
CA PHE A 27 -21.38 70.34 -9.24
C PHE A 27 -21.05 69.45 -10.44
N ASP A 28 -20.84 70.03 -11.63
CA ASP A 28 -20.44 69.28 -12.81
C ASP A 28 -19.09 68.58 -12.64
N GLU A 29 -18.12 69.24 -11.98
CA GLU A 29 -16.81 68.66 -11.65
C GLU A 29 -16.93 67.53 -10.61
N GLU A 30 -17.80 67.69 -9.62
CA GLU A 30 -18.07 66.68 -8.61
C GLU A 30 -18.79 65.46 -9.18
N LEU A 31 -19.77 65.66 -10.07
CA LEU A 31 -20.42 64.59 -10.83
C LEU A 31 -19.42 63.78 -11.67
N LYS A 32 -18.48 64.46 -12.35
CA LYS A 32 -17.41 63.77 -13.10
C LYS A 32 -16.52 62.94 -12.19
N ARG A 33 -16.15 63.47 -11.02
CA ARG A 33 -15.35 62.74 -10.02
C ARG A 33 -16.06 61.48 -9.55
N TYR A 34 -17.33 61.60 -9.16
CA TYR A 34 -18.13 60.46 -8.76
C TYR A 34 -18.28 59.42 -9.88
N ALA A 35 -18.46 59.85 -11.14
CA ALA A 35 -18.52 58.93 -12.26
C ALA A 35 -17.22 58.12 -12.40
N THR A 36 -16.05 58.76 -12.29
CA THR A 36 -14.76 58.06 -12.36
C THR A 36 -14.53 57.13 -11.17
N GLU A 37 -14.89 57.55 -9.96
CA GLU A 37 -14.76 56.73 -8.74
C GLU A 37 -15.68 55.51 -8.78
N ASN A 38 -16.88 55.66 -9.33
CA ASN A 38 -17.81 54.55 -9.45
C ASN A 38 -17.29 53.48 -10.42
N VAL A 39 -16.66 53.88 -11.53
CA VAL A 39 -16.03 52.94 -12.47
C VAL A 39 -14.89 52.18 -11.80
N THR A 40 -13.97 52.87 -11.11
CA THR A 40 -12.84 52.20 -10.46
C THR A 40 -13.29 51.28 -9.33
N ARG A 41 -14.31 51.68 -8.55
CA ARG A 41 -14.91 50.84 -7.52
C ARG A 41 -15.54 49.58 -8.10
N GLU A 42 -16.20 49.69 -9.25
CA GLU A 42 -16.83 48.57 -9.93
C GLU A 42 -15.81 47.59 -10.51
N GLU A 43 -14.71 48.09 -11.07
CA GLU A 43 -13.58 47.26 -11.52
C GLU A 43 -12.96 46.47 -10.35
N ILE A 44 -12.77 47.11 -9.19
CA ILE A 44 -12.28 46.44 -7.98
C ILE A 44 -13.28 45.38 -7.51
N ARG A 45 -14.58 45.70 -7.46
CA ARG A 45 -15.64 44.76 -7.09
C ARG A 45 -15.61 43.52 -7.98
N GLN A 46 -15.53 43.71 -9.30
CA GLN A 46 -15.50 42.61 -10.26
C GLN A 46 -14.23 41.76 -10.10
N SER A 47 -13.06 42.38 -9.92
CA SER A 47 -11.81 41.66 -9.69
C SER A 47 -11.86 40.80 -8.42
N LEU A 48 -12.45 41.31 -7.34
CA LEU A 48 -12.63 40.55 -6.10
C LEU A 48 -13.60 39.37 -6.30
N GLU A 49 -14.68 39.54 -7.05
CA GLU A 49 -15.61 38.45 -7.36
C GLU A 49 -14.98 37.36 -8.21
N ASP A 50 -14.14 37.72 -9.16
CA ASP A 50 -13.37 36.78 -9.98
C ASP A 50 -12.41 35.96 -9.12
N GLU A 51 -11.72 36.63 -8.18
CA GLU A 51 -10.82 35.97 -7.26
C GLU A 51 -11.55 35.04 -6.28
N VAL A 52 -12.71 35.45 -5.75
CA VAL A 52 -13.56 34.59 -4.90
C VAL A 52 -14.01 33.34 -5.67
N ARG A 53 -14.42 33.50 -6.93
CA ARG A 53 -14.79 32.35 -7.79
C ARG A 53 -13.61 31.41 -8.00
N ARG A 54 -12.43 31.95 -8.32
CA ARG A 54 -11.20 31.19 -8.53
C ARG A 54 -10.81 30.41 -7.27
N LEU A 55 -10.80 31.07 -6.11
CA LEU A 55 -10.50 30.44 -4.82
C LEU A 55 -11.50 29.35 -4.48
N THR A 56 -12.79 29.58 -4.70
CA THR A 56 -13.84 28.57 -4.46
C THR A 56 -13.61 27.31 -5.30
N GLN A 57 -13.24 27.47 -6.58
CA GLN A 57 -12.90 26.35 -7.44
C GLN A 57 -11.65 25.61 -6.95
N THR A 58 -10.59 26.34 -6.60
CA THR A 58 -9.35 25.74 -6.10
C THR A 58 -9.59 24.97 -4.79
N VAL A 59 -10.35 25.53 -3.85
CA VAL A 59 -10.69 24.85 -2.58
C VAL A 59 -11.49 23.58 -2.85
N GLY A 60 -12.49 23.62 -3.73
CA GLY A 60 -13.26 22.42 -4.08
C GLY A 60 -12.39 21.31 -4.70
N GLN A 61 -11.41 21.69 -5.53
CA GLN A 61 -10.45 20.73 -6.10
C GLN A 61 -9.55 20.12 -5.02
N THR A 62 -8.94 20.95 -4.17
CA THR A 62 -8.02 20.46 -3.12
C THR A 62 -8.72 19.64 -2.06
N GLU A 63 -9.97 19.96 -1.71
CA GLU A 63 -10.80 19.14 -0.83
C GLU A 63 -11.13 17.77 -1.45
N GLY A 64 -11.36 17.73 -2.77
CA GLY A 64 -11.54 16.47 -3.51
C GLY A 64 -10.29 15.59 -3.47
N GLU A 65 -9.14 16.16 -3.82
CA GLU A 65 -7.84 15.45 -3.78
C GLU A 65 -7.48 14.98 -2.37
N LYS A 66 -7.78 15.81 -1.35
CA LYS A 66 -7.58 15.44 0.05
C LYS A 66 -8.41 14.20 0.41
N ARG A 67 -9.69 14.18 0.04
CA ARG A 67 -10.58 13.04 0.31
C ARG A 67 -10.08 11.76 -0.37
N GLU A 68 -9.65 11.84 -1.62
CA GLU A 68 -9.10 10.67 -2.34
C GLU A 68 -7.84 10.12 -1.65
N LYS A 69 -6.96 11.00 -1.16
CA LYS A 69 -5.78 10.61 -0.37
C LYS A 69 -6.17 9.97 0.97
N GLU A 70 -7.16 10.53 1.67
CA GLU A 70 -7.68 9.94 2.91
C GLU A 70 -8.25 8.53 2.67
N GLU A 71 -8.97 8.31 1.56
CA GLU A 71 -9.43 6.98 1.16
C GLU A 71 -8.27 6.03 0.83
N GLN A 72 -7.20 6.52 0.20
CA GLN A 72 -6.01 5.71 -0.05
C GLN A 72 -5.31 5.31 1.25
N VAL A 73 -5.20 6.23 2.21
CA VAL A 73 -4.66 5.94 3.55
C VAL A 73 -5.50 4.86 4.24
N ALA A 74 -6.82 5.00 4.25
CA ALA A 74 -7.71 4.00 4.85
C ALA A 74 -7.56 2.61 4.20
N ARG A 75 -7.34 2.54 2.88
CA ARG A 75 -7.05 1.27 2.19
C ARG A 75 -5.72 0.67 2.62
N CYS A 76 -4.68 1.48 2.78
CA CYS A 76 -3.37 1.03 3.24
C CYS A 76 -3.41 0.54 4.70
N GLU A 77 -4.13 1.26 5.57
CA GLU A 77 -4.32 0.85 6.98
C GLU A 77 -4.99 -0.52 7.06
N ALA A 78 -6.11 -0.72 6.35
CA ALA A 78 -6.79 -2.01 6.31
C ALA A 78 -5.90 -3.15 5.76
N TYR A 79 -5.01 -2.85 4.82
CA TYR A 79 -4.05 -3.83 4.31
C TYR A 79 -3.00 -4.19 5.36
N ILE A 80 -2.45 -3.21 6.08
CA ILE A 80 -1.49 -3.43 7.16
C ILE A 80 -2.13 -4.27 8.25
N ASP A 81 -3.32 -3.91 8.74
CA ASP A 81 -4.05 -4.66 9.76
C ASP A 81 -4.28 -6.12 9.34
N GLY A 82 -4.65 -6.34 8.06
CA GLY A 82 -4.83 -7.67 7.51
C GLY A 82 -3.53 -8.49 7.43
N MET A 83 -2.41 -7.84 7.16
CA MET A 83 -1.09 -8.49 7.14
C MET A 83 -0.57 -8.77 8.55
N GLU A 84 -0.79 -7.86 9.50
CA GLU A 84 -0.44 -8.03 10.92
C GLU A 84 -1.22 -9.20 11.53
N SER A 85 -2.52 -9.30 11.25
CA SER A 85 -3.35 -10.43 11.70
C SER A 85 -2.83 -11.77 11.17
N LYS A 86 -2.44 -11.84 9.89
CA LYS A 86 -1.82 -13.05 9.32
C LYS A 86 -0.47 -13.38 9.94
N LEU A 87 0.36 -12.37 10.17
CA LEU A 87 1.66 -12.55 10.81
C LEU A 87 1.47 -13.11 12.23
N GLN A 88 0.53 -12.56 13.00
CA GLN A 88 0.21 -13.04 14.34
C GLN A 88 -0.29 -14.49 14.32
N ALA A 89 -1.17 -14.85 13.38
CA ALA A 89 -1.66 -16.22 13.24
C ALA A 89 -0.51 -17.19 12.89
N CYS A 90 0.38 -16.81 11.98
CA CYS A 90 1.56 -17.60 11.64
C CYS A 90 2.50 -17.77 12.83
N GLN A 91 2.74 -16.71 13.59
CA GLN A 91 3.55 -16.75 14.81
C GLN A 91 2.93 -17.72 15.83
N GLN A 92 1.63 -17.62 16.10
CA GLN A 92 0.94 -18.54 17.02
C GLN A 92 1.04 -20.00 16.57
N TYR A 93 0.90 -20.25 15.28
CA TYR A 93 1.04 -21.60 14.72
C TYR A 93 2.46 -22.16 14.90
N ILE A 94 3.49 -21.35 14.65
CA ILE A 94 4.89 -21.73 14.90
C ILE A 94 5.10 -22.11 16.37
N HIS A 95 4.66 -21.26 17.31
CA HIS A 95 4.79 -21.58 18.74
C HIS A 95 4.08 -22.88 19.13
N THR A 96 2.93 -23.16 18.52
CA THR A 96 2.20 -24.42 18.73
C THR A 96 2.99 -25.62 18.22
N LEU A 97 3.58 -25.52 17.03
CA LEU A 97 4.44 -26.57 16.46
C LEU A 97 5.71 -26.78 17.28
N GLU A 98 6.35 -25.71 17.73
CA GLU A 98 7.55 -25.78 18.58
C GLU A 98 7.25 -26.49 19.90
N ALA A 99 6.13 -26.15 20.54
CA ALA A 99 5.69 -26.81 21.77
C ALA A 99 5.39 -28.30 21.54
N SER A 100 4.68 -28.64 20.47
CA SER A 100 4.37 -30.03 20.11
C SER A 100 5.64 -30.84 19.80
N LEU A 101 6.60 -30.24 19.10
CA LEU A 101 7.89 -30.86 18.84
C LEU A 101 8.68 -31.09 20.12
N GLN A 102 8.73 -30.09 21.00
CA GLN A 102 9.43 -30.21 22.28
C GLN A 102 8.81 -31.30 23.17
N GLU A 103 7.48 -31.40 23.21
CA GLU A 103 6.77 -32.48 23.90
C GLU A 103 7.15 -33.84 23.33
N GLU A 104 7.08 -34.00 22.00
CA GLU A 104 7.39 -35.27 21.34
C GLU A 104 8.85 -35.70 21.55
N MET A 105 9.79 -34.74 21.43
CA MET A 105 11.20 -34.96 21.73
C MET A 105 11.40 -35.37 23.19
N SER A 106 10.74 -34.71 24.14
CA SER A 106 10.84 -35.03 25.56
C SER A 106 10.26 -36.41 25.88
N ARG A 107 9.15 -36.78 25.21
CA ARG A 107 8.49 -38.08 25.37
C ARG A 107 9.37 -39.23 24.87
N HIS A 108 10.11 -39.03 23.78
CA HIS A 108 10.97 -40.05 23.20
C HIS A 108 12.43 -40.04 23.71
N ALA A 109 12.86 -38.98 24.39
CA ALA A 109 14.23 -38.84 24.91
C ALA A 109 14.74 -40.08 25.70
N PRO A 110 13.92 -40.75 26.54
CA PRO A 110 14.38 -41.94 27.25
C PRO A 110 14.76 -43.12 26.36
N LEU A 111 14.15 -43.25 25.17
CA LEU A 111 14.51 -44.30 24.21
C LEU A 111 15.96 -44.17 23.74
N TYR A 112 16.50 -42.95 23.77
CA TYR A 112 17.87 -42.60 23.42
C TYR A 112 18.80 -42.46 24.63
N GLY A 113 18.33 -42.79 25.83
CA GLY A 113 19.12 -42.80 27.06
C GLY A 113 19.18 -41.48 27.82
N ALA A 114 18.35 -40.49 27.47
CA ALA A 114 18.28 -39.21 28.18
C ALA A 114 17.09 -39.19 29.17
N GLY A 115 17.28 -38.66 30.38
CA GLY A 115 16.20 -38.47 31.36
C GLY A 115 15.69 -39.78 32.00
N LEU A 116 16.51 -40.82 32.05
CA LEU A 116 16.12 -42.13 32.62
C LEU A 116 15.80 -42.05 34.11
N GLU A 117 16.44 -41.12 34.81
CA GLU A 117 16.25 -40.84 36.24
C GLU A 117 14.83 -40.37 36.60
N ALA A 118 14.07 -39.86 35.63
CA ALA A 118 12.69 -39.43 35.83
C ALA A 118 11.67 -40.56 35.64
N LEU A 119 12.08 -41.72 35.11
CA LEU A 119 11.19 -42.85 34.86
C LEU A 119 10.98 -43.71 36.11
N SER A 120 9.82 -44.33 36.21
CA SER A 120 9.56 -45.36 37.21
C SER A 120 10.34 -46.66 36.90
N MET A 121 10.58 -47.48 37.93
CA MET A 121 11.25 -48.79 37.75
C MET A 121 10.58 -49.67 36.69
N LYS A 122 9.23 -49.63 36.61
CA LYS A 122 8.46 -50.39 35.60
C LYS A 122 8.70 -49.89 34.17
N GLU A 123 8.81 -48.58 33.99
CA GLU A 123 9.13 -47.98 32.69
C GLU A 123 10.58 -48.31 32.29
N LEU A 124 11.51 -48.25 33.23
CA LEU A 124 12.92 -48.61 32.99
C LEU A 124 13.08 -50.08 32.60
N GLU A 125 12.37 -51.01 33.26
CA GLU A 125 12.33 -52.42 32.86
C GLU A 125 11.74 -52.62 31.46
N THR A 126 10.71 -51.84 31.12
CA THR A 126 10.11 -51.89 29.78
C THR A 126 11.09 -51.42 28.73
N LEU A 127 11.81 -50.33 29.01
CA LEU A 127 12.87 -49.82 28.14
C LEU A 127 14.01 -50.83 27.95
N ALA A 128 14.48 -51.45 29.04
CA ALA A 128 15.51 -52.47 29.01
C ALA A 128 15.11 -53.65 28.12
N ARG A 129 13.87 -54.15 28.24
CA ARG A 129 13.34 -55.21 27.37
C ARG A 129 13.32 -54.81 25.89
N ILE A 130 12.94 -53.57 25.58
CA ILE A 130 12.94 -53.04 24.21
C ILE A 130 14.36 -53.05 23.63
N HIS A 131 15.36 -52.56 24.40
CA HIS A 131 16.75 -52.55 23.95
C HIS A 131 17.35 -53.95 23.79
N GLU A 132 17.09 -54.88 24.72
CA GLU A 132 17.53 -56.28 24.60
C GLU A 132 16.94 -56.99 23.38
N GLU A 133 15.66 -56.76 23.09
CA GLU A 133 15.01 -57.26 21.89
C GLU A 133 15.63 -56.65 20.62
N GLY A 134 15.87 -55.34 20.61
CA GLY A 134 16.54 -54.65 19.51
C GLY A 134 17.93 -55.22 19.22
N LEU A 135 18.74 -55.47 20.26
CA LEU A 135 20.05 -56.09 20.11
C LEU A 135 19.97 -57.51 19.54
N ARG A 136 19.01 -58.32 19.99
CA ARG A 136 18.78 -59.67 19.41
C ARG A 136 18.46 -59.60 17.92
N GLN A 137 17.62 -58.66 17.50
CA GLN A 137 17.30 -58.45 16.08
C GLN A 137 18.51 -58.01 15.26
N ILE A 138 19.34 -57.10 15.79
CA ILE A 138 20.59 -56.67 15.14
C ILE A 138 21.52 -57.87 14.94
N HIS A 139 21.72 -58.69 15.97
CA HIS A 139 22.55 -59.88 15.87
C HIS A 139 22.01 -60.86 14.82
N ALA A 140 20.70 -61.08 14.78
CA ALA A 140 20.09 -61.90 13.74
C ALA A 140 20.44 -61.34 12.35
N ILE A 141 20.17 -60.06 12.07
CA ILE A 141 20.47 -59.44 10.77
C ILE A 141 21.96 -59.56 10.41
N GLN A 142 22.87 -59.36 11.37
CA GLN A 142 24.30 -59.50 11.15
C GLN A 142 24.69 -60.92 10.74
N GLN A 143 24.11 -61.95 11.34
CA GLN A 143 24.36 -63.34 10.93
C GLN A 143 23.86 -63.63 9.51
N HIS A 144 22.74 -63.04 9.09
CA HIS A 144 22.19 -63.23 7.75
C HIS A 144 22.98 -62.47 6.68
N LYS A 145 23.48 -61.26 6.99
CA LYS A 145 24.32 -60.45 6.09
C LYS A 145 25.80 -60.84 6.10
N GLY A 146 26.31 -61.36 7.21
CA GLY A 146 27.72 -61.71 7.43
C GLY A 146 28.06 -63.16 7.09
N SER A 147 27.10 -63.96 6.63
CA SER A 147 27.35 -65.36 6.25
C SER A 147 28.06 -65.46 4.89
N PRO A 148 29.29 -66.02 4.79
CA PRO A 148 29.99 -66.21 3.53
C PRO A 148 29.59 -67.51 2.78
N ALA A 149 28.50 -68.17 3.19
CA ALA A 149 28.06 -69.43 2.61
C ALA A 149 26.74 -69.23 1.84
N GLY A 150 26.84 -68.59 0.68
CA GLY A 150 25.70 -68.31 -0.18
C GLY A 150 26.09 -67.73 -1.53
N SER A 151 27.06 -68.32 -2.22
CA SER A 151 27.11 -68.26 -3.69
C SER A 151 27.00 -69.70 -4.19
N PRO A 152 26.11 -69.97 -5.15
CA PRO A 152 26.51 -69.73 -6.52
C PRO A 152 25.38 -69.27 -7.45
N LEU A 153 25.79 -68.84 -8.64
CA LEU A 153 25.04 -68.70 -9.89
C LEU A 153 24.59 -67.28 -10.22
N VAL A 154 25.51 -66.61 -10.93
CA VAL A 154 25.21 -65.93 -12.19
C VAL A 154 23.90 -66.43 -12.80
N SER A 155 22.94 -65.55 -12.93
CA SER A 155 21.82 -65.74 -13.84
C SER A 155 21.48 -64.39 -14.46
N PRO A 156 21.80 -64.17 -15.76
CA PRO A 156 21.33 -63.01 -16.48
C PRO A 156 19.87 -63.28 -16.86
N HIS A 157 18.97 -63.02 -15.92
CA HIS A 157 17.54 -63.03 -16.22
C HIS A 157 17.17 -61.62 -16.67
N THR A 158 17.10 -61.47 -17.99
CA THR A 158 16.23 -60.50 -18.63
C THR A 158 14.82 -60.67 -18.08
N LEU A 159 14.42 -59.86 -17.11
CA LEU A 159 13.03 -59.71 -16.72
C LEU A 159 12.58 -58.29 -17.03
N GLN A 160 11.69 -58.28 -18.02
CA GLN A 160 10.86 -57.22 -18.55
C GLN A 160 10.44 -56.22 -17.47
N HIS A 161 10.74 -54.94 -17.71
CA HIS A 161 10.07 -53.82 -17.05
C HIS A 161 8.60 -53.80 -17.48
N SER A 162 7.74 -54.51 -16.76
CA SER A 162 6.30 -54.29 -16.79
C SER A 162 5.93 -53.17 -15.82
N HIS A 163 5.40 -52.12 -16.44
CA HIS A 163 4.74 -50.94 -15.90
C HIS A 163 3.99 -51.06 -14.56
N GLY A 164 4.10 -50.00 -13.75
CA GLY A 164 2.92 -49.25 -13.33
C GLY A 164 2.59 -49.23 -11.84
N LEU A 165 3.13 -48.25 -11.08
CA LEU A 165 2.52 -47.80 -9.81
C LEU A 165 2.76 -46.31 -9.47
N TYR A 166 3.13 -45.45 -10.43
CA TYR A 166 3.02 -44.00 -10.22
C TYR A 166 2.10 -43.39 -11.29
N PRO A 167 1.06 -42.63 -10.91
CA PRO A 167 0.35 -41.81 -11.87
C PRO A 167 1.33 -40.76 -12.43
N PRO A 168 1.32 -40.48 -13.74
CA PRO A 168 2.13 -39.43 -14.32
C PRO A 168 1.73 -38.08 -13.70
N ALA A 169 2.74 -37.29 -13.33
CA ALA A 169 2.56 -35.94 -12.84
C ALA A 169 1.66 -35.14 -13.81
N PRO A 170 0.69 -34.35 -13.30
CA PRO A 170 -0.11 -33.51 -14.16
C PRO A 170 0.77 -32.45 -14.84
N PRO A 171 0.44 -32.03 -16.07
CA PRO A 171 1.23 -31.04 -16.80
C PRO A 171 1.30 -29.72 -16.02
N PRO A 172 2.39 -28.94 -16.16
CA PRO A 172 2.51 -27.67 -15.48
C PRO A 172 1.37 -26.75 -15.91
N MET A 173 0.53 -26.36 -14.95
CA MET A 173 -0.44 -25.31 -15.15
C MET A 173 0.32 -24.03 -15.50
N ALA A 174 0.14 -23.55 -16.73
CA ALA A 174 0.56 -22.21 -17.11
C ALA A 174 -0.19 -21.23 -16.20
N VAL A 175 0.51 -20.68 -15.22
CA VAL A 175 0.01 -19.60 -14.39
C VAL A 175 -0.22 -18.43 -15.33
N GLY A 176 -1.50 -18.17 -15.61
CA GLY A 176 -1.95 -17.09 -16.46
C GLY A 176 -1.33 -15.78 -15.99
N LEU A 177 -0.58 -15.16 -16.89
CA LEU A 177 -0.30 -13.73 -16.85
C LEU A 177 -1.63 -12.98 -16.65
N PRO A 178 -1.67 -11.92 -15.83
CA PRO A 178 -2.85 -11.07 -15.74
C PRO A 178 -3.19 -10.51 -17.14
N PRO A 179 -4.47 -10.39 -17.52
CA PRO A 179 -4.83 -9.87 -18.82
C PRO A 179 -4.27 -8.46 -18.99
N SER A 180 -3.40 -8.29 -19.99
CA SER A 180 -2.98 -6.99 -20.49
C SER A 180 -4.20 -6.27 -21.05
N LEU A 181 -4.70 -5.29 -20.29
CA LEU A 181 -5.68 -4.33 -20.78
C LEU A 181 -5.06 -3.58 -21.97
N ILE A 182 -5.63 -3.80 -23.15
CA ILE A 182 -5.37 -3.03 -24.35
C ILE A 182 -5.85 -1.59 -24.09
N PRO A 183 -4.99 -0.55 -24.16
CA PRO A 183 -5.46 0.81 -24.26
C PRO A 183 -5.62 1.14 -25.74
N ASN A 184 -6.85 1.10 -26.24
CA ASN A 184 -7.19 1.86 -27.44
C ASN A 184 -7.34 3.33 -27.03
N GLY A 185 -6.44 4.19 -27.51
CA GLY A 185 -6.76 5.60 -27.74
C GLY A 185 -5.80 6.64 -27.17
N VAL A 186 -4.85 7.07 -28.03
CA VAL A 186 -4.39 8.46 -28.20
C VAL A 186 -3.71 9.16 -27.02
N GLY A 187 -2.39 9.31 -27.09
CA GLY A 187 -1.64 10.22 -26.22
C GLY A 187 -0.13 10.18 -26.47
N ILE A 188 0.34 11.08 -27.31
CA ILE A 188 1.74 11.23 -27.75
C ILE A 188 2.59 11.86 -26.64
N HIS A 189 3.43 11.10 -25.94
CA HIS A 189 4.67 11.67 -25.37
C HIS A 189 5.77 10.61 -25.23
N SER A 190 6.82 10.80 -26.04
CA SER A 190 8.13 10.16 -25.93
C SER A 190 8.98 10.98 -24.97
N ASN A 191 9.53 10.32 -23.94
CA ASN A 191 10.83 10.64 -23.32
C ASN A 191 11.14 9.44 -22.39
N GLY A 192 12.23 8.69 -22.53
CA GLY A 192 13.59 9.18 -22.59
C GLY A 192 14.34 8.62 -21.36
N HIS A 193 14.81 7.38 -21.51
CA HIS A 193 16.06 6.84 -20.98
C HIS A 193 16.39 6.89 -19.46
N VAL A 194 16.32 5.70 -18.85
CA VAL A 194 17.28 5.01 -17.94
C VAL A 194 18.18 5.86 -17.02
N ASN A 195 18.11 5.60 -15.71
CA ASN A 195 19.29 5.16 -14.95
C ASN A 195 18.88 4.36 -13.70
N GLY A 196 19.35 3.12 -13.66
CA GLY A 196 19.15 2.16 -12.59
C GLY A 196 20.15 2.36 -11.46
N ALA A 197 19.65 2.24 -10.23
CA ALA A 197 20.44 1.93 -9.05
C ALA A 197 19.53 1.15 -8.09
N VAL A 198 19.26 -0.12 -8.43
CA VAL A 198 18.71 -1.07 -7.46
C VAL A 198 19.91 -1.70 -6.77
N GLY A 199 20.11 -1.34 -5.50
CA GLY A 199 21.15 -1.88 -4.65
C GLY A 199 21.00 -3.39 -4.48
N SER A 200 22.14 -4.08 -4.46
CA SER A 200 22.25 -5.51 -4.24
C SER A 200 21.89 -5.83 -2.77
N TRP A 201 20.79 -6.54 -2.56
CA TRP A 201 20.49 -7.20 -1.29
C TRP A 201 20.79 -8.69 -1.47
N PHE A 202 21.47 -9.26 -0.47
CA PHE A 202 21.92 -10.65 -0.32
C PHE A 202 23.29 -11.00 -0.91
N ASN A 203 24.26 -11.16 0.00
CA ASN A 203 25.36 -12.11 -0.16
C ASN A 203 25.15 -13.22 0.88
N HIS A 204 25.14 -14.47 0.41
CA HIS A 204 25.34 -15.67 1.20
C HIS A 204 26.80 -16.11 1.07
N ASN A 205 27.50 -16.21 2.20
CA ASN A 205 28.32 -17.33 2.67
C ASN A 205 29.14 -16.90 3.89
#